data_AF-A0A4R5LV36-F1
#
_entry.id   AF-A0A4R5LV36-F1
#
_cell.length_a   1.000
_cell.length_b   1.000
_cell.length_c   1.000
_cell.angle_alpha   90.00
_cell.angle_beta   90.00
_cell.angle_gamma   90.00
#
_symmetry.space_group_name_H-M   'P 1'
#
loop_
_entity.id
_entity.type
_entity.pdbx_description
1 polymer ?
#
loop_
_entity_poly.entity_id
_entity_poly.type
_entity_poly.pdbx_seq_one_letter_code
_entity_poly.pdbx_strand_id
1 'polypeptide(L)'
;MTSRPIPTTALALSIATLLSGCQGMGGLFTGGIDPQSLPDWKLGEIQNTYKITSLADSGPGSLREAIASANASPGADEIVFDSDDGLYEEPQTIYLESSLPTVTDNLRISGYIEGMLWKASGVTLHGQNQFRVLHIKRGVTVEIDSLTIEAGKATSGGGIKNQGRLAITGSTLINNTALRNGGAVYNGALLYIINSTLIDNAANGKGGGLYNASGHAVVTNSTLTLNTSRHGGAVYNRASAAISNSLLVDNIAEQDCYSSSEVNNPRNKNIIGSNFGCGIPYIQDTPALGDLSYYNGPTKTVPITGLHPAINWGDNSLAIDQYGSLLRWDQRGEGDPRFAAGLTDIGAFESQPVMRMEIDSLDPSDKRWCTKYESDCTLSGALAIASRSKRFSRVTFSTSLFDVPRELDLVADIPRLEHKVVLDASGTAGISLKALNNTSLCVDSEMLDLRNVTLICR
;
A
#
# COMPACT_ATOMS: atom_id res chain seq x y z
N MET A 1 42.24 -18.49 65.64
CA MET A 1 41.36 -19.67 65.55
C MET A 1 40.83 -19.72 64.13
N THR A 2 41.52 -20.37 63.17
CA THR A 2 41.34 -21.80 62.77
C THR A 2 39.87 -22.12 62.43
N SER A 3 39.45 -22.67 61.29
CA SER A 3 40.11 -23.28 60.11
C SER A 3 39.04 -23.67 59.06
N ARG A 4 39.44 -23.60 57.78
CA ARG A 4 38.92 -24.09 56.46
C ARG A 4 38.14 -25.44 56.41
N PRO A 5 37.43 -25.86 55.31
CA PRO A 5 37.86 -25.74 53.88
C PRO A 5 36.82 -25.60 52.72
N ILE A 6 37.40 -25.45 51.52
CA ILE A 6 36.99 -25.28 50.09
C ILE A 6 36.76 -26.70 49.46
N PRO A 7 35.94 -26.98 48.39
CA PRO A 7 36.27 -26.63 47.00
C PRO A 7 35.20 -26.49 45.88
N THR A 8 35.69 -25.88 44.81
CA THR A 8 35.21 -25.77 43.42
C THR A 8 35.06 -27.11 42.70
N THR A 9 33.98 -27.30 41.94
CA THR A 9 33.93 -28.15 40.74
C THR A 9 32.91 -27.62 39.73
N ALA A 10 33.33 -27.53 38.47
CA ALA A 10 32.49 -27.27 37.31
C ALA A 10 31.50 -28.41 37.04
N LEU A 11 30.31 -28.10 36.53
CA LEU A 11 29.51 -29.02 35.75
C LEU A 11 28.69 -28.25 34.72
N ALA A 12 28.94 -28.55 33.45
CA ALA A 12 28.07 -28.21 32.33
C ALA A 12 26.68 -28.84 32.55
N LEU A 13 25.61 -28.11 32.27
CA LEU A 13 24.29 -28.72 32.10
C LEU A 13 23.55 -28.08 30.93
N SER A 14 23.02 -28.99 30.12
CA SER A 14 22.48 -28.86 28.77
C SER A 14 21.15 -28.13 28.68
N ILE A 15 20.95 -27.51 27.52
CA ILE A 15 19.66 -27.16 26.94
C ILE A 15 18.75 -28.40 26.92
N ALA A 16 17.68 -28.37 27.71
CA ALA A 16 16.39 -29.03 27.51
C ALA A 16 15.75 -29.33 28.87
N THR A 17 14.84 -28.45 29.33
CA THR A 17 13.60 -28.78 30.07
C THR A 17 13.08 -27.50 30.71
N LEU A 18 12.03 -26.92 30.15
CA LEU A 18 11.01 -26.11 30.84
C LEU A 18 9.81 -25.95 29.88
N LEU A 19 9.22 -27.09 29.52
CA LEU A 19 7.90 -27.20 28.88
C LEU A 19 7.03 -28.07 29.79
N SER A 20 6.54 -27.50 30.89
CA SER A 20 5.47 -28.08 31.69
C SER A 20 4.96 -27.04 32.68
N GLY A 21 4.03 -26.19 32.23
CA GLY A 21 3.48 -25.14 33.08
C GLY A 21 2.36 -24.35 32.41
N CYS A 22 1.45 -25.00 31.68
CA CYS A 22 0.18 -24.40 31.27
C CYS A 22 -0.86 -25.49 31.04
N GLN A 23 -1.52 -25.93 32.11
CA GLN A 23 -2.84 -26.56 32.04
C GLN A 23 -3.70 -25.98 33.15
N GLY A 24 -4.84 -25.39 32.77
CA GLY A 24 -5.92 -25.07 33.70
C GLY A 24 -6.37 -23.61 33.68
N MET A 25 -6.97 -23.19 32.57
CA MET A 25 -8.13 -22.28 32.53
C MET A 25 -8.82 -22.50 31.17
N GLY A 26 -9.58 -23.59 31.10
CA GLY A 26 -10.50 -23.83 30.00
C GLY A 26 -11.82 -23.10 30.27
N GLY A 27 -12.26 -22.29 29.32
CA GLY A 27 -13.59 -21.68 29.34
C GLY A 27 -13.68 -20.43 28.46
N LEU A 28 -14.20 -20.61 27.24
CA LEU A 28 -14.63 -19.59 26.27
C LEU A 28 -13.56 -18.61 25.76
N PHE A 29 -13.00 -18.89 24.58
CA PHE A 29 -12.83 -17.94 23.45
C PHE A 29 -12.39 -18.75 22.22
N THR A 30 -13.26 -19.64 21.72
CA THR A 30 -13.11 -20.23 20.38
C THR A 30 -13.96 -19.43 19.42
N GLY A 31 -13.35 -18.44 18.75
CA GLY A 31 -14.05 -17.59 17.79
C GLY A 31 -13.23 -16.44 17.19
N GLY A 32 -11.95 -16.27 17.56
CA GLY A 32 -11.08 -15.30 16.91
C GLY A 32 -10.47 -15.91 15.65
N ILE A 33 -10.92 -15.49 14.47
CA ILE A 33 -10.24 -15.75 13.21
C ILE A 33 -8.92 -14.96 13.21
N ASP A 34 -7.80 -15.62 13.00
CA ASP A 34 -6.48 -14.98 12.91
C ASP A 34 -6.40 -14.19 11.60
N PRO A 35 -5.98 -12.91 11.58
CA PRO A 35 -5.66 -12.21 10.32
C PRO A 35 -4.62 -12.95 9.47
N GLN A 36 -3.83 -13.86 10.05
CA GLN A 36 -2.92 -14.76 9.33
C GLN A 36 -3.60 -16.01 8.74
N SER A 37 -4.85 -16.31 9.11
CA SER A 37 -5.64 -17.36 8.45
C SER A 37 -6.41 -16.78 7.25
N LEU A 38 -5.69 -16.07 6.37
CA LEU A 38 -6.24 -15.55 5.13
C LEU A 38 -6.74 -16.73 4.27
N PRO A 39 -7.96 -16.67 3.71
CA PRO A 39 -8.41 -17.66 2.74
C PRO A 39 -7.42 -17.78 1.58
N ASP A 40 -7.14 -19.01 1.12
CA ASP A 40 -6.24 -19.28 -0.01
C ASP A 40 -6.46 -18.29 -1.18
N TRP A 41 -5.48 -17.42 -1.41
CA TRP A 41 -5.46 -16.46 -2.51
C TRP A 41 -4.38 -16.85 -3.52
N LYS A 42 -4.77 -17.05 -4.78
CA LYS A 42 -3.86 -17.27 -5.92
C LYS A 42 -4.49 -16.73 -7.19
N LEU A 43 -3.78 -15.82 -7.87
CA LEU A 43 -4.15 -15.36 -9.21
C LEU A 43 -3.82 -16.44 -10.26
N GLY A 44 -2.62 -17.00 -10.18
CA GLY A 44 -2.05 -17.90 -11.21
C GLY A 44 -0.82 -17.26 -11.87
N GLU A 45 -0.14 -18.01 -12.73
CA GLU A 45 0.96 -17.47 -13.56
C GLU A 45 0.37 -16.64 -14.70
N ILE A 46 0.92 -15.44 -14.92
CA ILE A 46 0.52 -14.56 -16.02
C ILE A 46 0.89 -15.23 -17.36
N GLN A 47 -0.11 -15.45 -18.21
CA GLN A 47 0.03 -16.08 -19.53
C GLN A 47 0.18 -15.04 -20.63
N ASN A 48 -0.62 -13.97 -20.59
CA ASN A 48 -0.57 -12.87 -21.55
C ASN A 48 -0.55 -11.51 -20.84
N THR A 49 0.14 -10.55 -21.47
CA THR A 49 0.15 -9.15 -21.04
C THR A 49 -0.42 -8.28 -22.16
N TYR A 50 -1.46 -7.51 -21.86
CA TYR A 50 -2.12 -6.58 -22.77
C TYR A 50 -1.79 -5.14 -22.38
N LYS A 51 -1.11 -4.42 -23.27
CA LYS A 51 -0.77 -3.01 -23.08
C LYS A 51 -1.88 -2.13 -23.63
N ILE A 52 -2.34 -1.17 -22.83
CA ILE A 52 -3.33 -0.17 -23.26
C ILE A 52 -2.61 0.98 -23.94
N THR A 53 -2.91 1.23 -25.22
CA THR A 53 -2.28 2.28 -26.04
C THR A 53 -3.29 3.31 -26.55
N SER A 54 -4.53 3.28 -26.04
CA SER A 54 -5.60 4.20 -26.44
C SER A 54 -6.51 4.51 -25.27
N LEU A 55 -6.89 5.79 -25.16
CA LEU A 55 -7.89 6.28 -24.19
C LEU A 55 -9.34 6.13 -24.70
N ALA A 56 -9.52 5.65 -25.94
CA ALA A 56 -10.85 5.43 -26.50
C ALA A 56 -11.60 4.33 -25.72
N ASP A 57 -12.92 4.45 -25.61
CA ASP A 57 -13.77 3.45 -24.95
C ASP A 57 -13.70 2.07 -25.60
N SER A 58 -13.47 2.02 -26.91
CA SER A 58 -13.46 0.78 -27.69
C SER A 58 -12.52 0.87 -28.90
N GLY A 59 -12.26 -0.29 -29.52
CA GLY A 59 -11.37 -0.44 -30.66
C GLY A 59 -9.94 -0.84 -30.26
N PRO A 60 -9.04 -0.94 -31.24
CA PRO A 60 -7.67 -1.39 -31.03
C PRO A 60 -6.93 -0.61 -29.95
N GLY A 61 -6.29 -1.32 -29.03
CA GLY A 61 -5.48 -0.75 -27.94
C GLY A 61 -6.27 -0.18 -26.77
N SER A 62 -7.61 -0.33 -26.77
CA SER A 62 -8.47 0.12 -25.66
C SER A 62 -8.50 -0.87 -24.49
N LEU A 63 -8.80 -0.37 -23.29
CA LEU A 63 -9.03 -1.22 -22.12
C LEU A 63 -10.15 -2.26 -22.36
N ARG A 64 -11.20 -1.87 -23.09
CA ARG A 64 -12.32 -2.75 -23.40
C ARG A 64 -11.89 -3.95 -24.25
N GLU A 65 -11.08 -3.72 -25.27
CA GLU A 65 -10.52 -4.78 -26.11
C GLU A 65 -9.59 -5.69 -25.30
N ALA A 66 -8.74 -5.11 -24.44
CA ALA A 66 -7.84 -5.87 -23.59
C ALA A 66 -8.59 -6.79 -22.61
N ILE A 67 -9.63 -6.30 -21.95
CA ILE A 67 -10.50 -7.15 -21.08
C ILE A 67 -11.18 -8.25 -21.91
N ALA A 68 -11.67 -7.94 -23.10
CA ALA A 68 -12.30 -8.93 -23.96
C ALA A 68 -11.31 -10.02 -24.41
N SER A 69 -10.05 -9.64 -24.66
CA SER A 69 -8.98 -10.55 -25.06
C SER A 69 -8.52 -11.43 -23.90
N ALA A 70 -8.36 -10.86 -22.71
CA ALA A 70 -8.06 -11.61 -21.49
C ALA A 70 -9.18 -12.61 -21.15
N ASN A 71 -10.44 -12.19 -21.25
CA ASN A 71 -11.58 -13.08 -21.06
C ASN A 71 -11.63 -14.28 -22.03
N ALA A 72 -10.98 -14.16 -23.20
CA ALA A 72 -10.93 -15.20 -24.22
C ALA A 72 -9.68 -16.09 -24.12
N SER A 73 -8.73 -15.74 -23.24
CA SER A 73 -7.42 -16.38 -23.12
C SER A 73 -7.35 -17.15 -21.80
N PRO A 74 -7.34 -18.50 -21.82
CA PRO A 74 -7.36 -19.27 -20.59
C PRO A 74 -6.14 -19.02 -19.70
N GLY A 75 -6.38 -18.72 -18.43
CA GLY A 75 -5.32 -18.56 -17.43
C GLY A 75 -5.38 -17.19 -16.77
N ALA A 76 -4.37 -16.86 -15.97
CA ALA A 76 -4.25 -15.51 -15.47
C ALA A 76 -3.60 -14.64 -16.55
N ASP A 77 -4.19 -13.48 -16.83
CA ASP A 77 -3.61 -12.48 -17.71
C ASP A 77 -3.35 -11.17 -16.97
N GLU A 78 -2.63 -10.26 -17.61
CA GLU A 78 -2.31 -8.95 -17.08
C GLU A 78 -2.66 -7.85 -18.08
N ILE A 79 -3.21 -6.75 -17.57
CA ILE A 79 -3.38 -5.49 -18.29
C ILE A 79 -2.48 -4.44 -17.64
N VAL A 80 -1.68 -3.77 -18.48
CA VAL A 80 -0.73 -2.72 -18.05
C VAL A 80 -0.92 -1.44 -18.86
N PHE A 81 -0.50 -0.34 -18.25
CA PHE A 81 -0.41 0.98 -18.85
C PHE A 81 1.06 1.41 -18.82
N ASP A 82 1.55 1.97 -19.91
CA ASP A 82 2.98 2.19 -20.09
C ASP A 82 3.21 3.51 -20.83
N SER A 83 4.25 4.23 -20.42
CA SER A 83 4.65 5.54 -20.91
C SER A 83 5.62 5.50 -22.10
N ASP A 84 5.96 4.34 -22.67
CA ASP A 84 6.85 4.23 -23.85
C ASP A 84 6.52 5.20 -25.01
N ASP A 85 5.24 5.50 -25.22
CA ASP A 85 4.74 6.40 -26.27
C ASP A 85 4.38 7.81 -25.77
N GLY A 86 4.67 8.10 -24.50
CA GLY A 86 4.36 9.33 -23.81
C GLY A 86 2.92 9.44 -23.28
N LEU A 87 2.03 8.49 -23.59
CA LEU A 87 0.59 8.63 -23.28
C LEU A 87 0.32 8.74 -21.78
N TYR A 88 1.05 7.97 -20.97
CA TYR A 88 0.87 7.92 -19.52
C TYR A 88 1.97 8.64 -18.73
N GLU A 89 2.65 9.61 -19.35
CA GLU A 89 3.60 10.49 -18.63
C GLU A 89 2.92 11.47 -17.67
N GLU A 90 1.59 11.63 -17.74
CA GLU A 90 0.77 12.40 -16.82
C GLU A 90 -0.51 11.59 -16.52
N PRO A 91 -1.26 11.90 -15.45
CA PRO A 91 -2.47 11.15 -15.12
C PRO A 91 -3.50 11.19 -16.26
N GLN A 92 -4.00 10.04 -16.66
CA GLN A 92 -4.95 9.90 -17.76
C GLN A 92 -6.33 9.41 -17.29
N THR A 93 -7.36 9.76 -18.07
CA THR A 93 -8.74 9.31 -17.83
C THR A 93 -9.31 8.61 -19.05
N ILE A 94 -9.80 7.38 -18.84
CA ILE A 94 -10.58 6.61 -19.81
C ILE A 94 -12.06 6.80 -19.50
N TYR A 95 -12.78 7.51 -20.38
CA TYR A 95 -14.21 7.76 -20.24
C TYR A 95 -15.02 6.62 -20.85
N LEU A 96 -15.84 5.97 -20.03
CA LEU A 96 -16.65 4.84 -20.47
C LEU A 96 -17.93 5.30 -21.17
N GLU A 97 -18.12 4.92 -22.43
CA GLU A 97 -19.35 5.16 -23.20
C GLU A 97 -20.37 4.02 -23.06
N SER A 98 -19.94 2.90 -22.48
CA SER A 98 -20.79 1.78 -22.10
C SER A 98 -20.17 0.99 -20.94
N SER A 99 -20.92 0.10 -20.29
CA SER A 99 -20.35 -0.78 -19.25
C SER A 99 -19.20 -1.62 -19.81
N LEU A 100 -18.06 -1.69 -19.11
CA LEU A 100 -16.97 -2.59 -19.50
C LEU A 100 -17.43 -4.05 -19.52
N PRO A 101 -16.81 -4.93 -20.32
CA PRO A 101 -17.10 -6.35 -20.29
C PRO A 101 -16.94 -6.90 -18.88
N THR A 102 -17.82 -7.81 -18.48
CA THR A 102 -17.65 -8.54 -17.20
C THR A 102 -16.33 -9.31 -17.26
N VAL A 103 -15.52 -9.24 -16.21
CA VAL A 103 -14.28 -10.02 -16.12
C VAL A 103 -14.64 -11.48 -15.83
N THR A 104 -14.31 -12.36 -16.77
CA THR A 104 -14.70 -13.78 -16.78
C THR A 104 -13.54 -14.76 -16.76
N ASP A 105 -12.29 -14.28 -16.79
CA ASP A 105 -11.11 -15.06 -16.44
C ASP A 105 -10.27 -14.37 -15.35
N ASN A 106 -9.24 -15.05 -14.85
CA ASN A 106 -8.31 -14.49 -13.87
C ASN A 106 -7.52 -13.34 -14.49
N LEU A 107 -7.47 -12.20 -13.79
CA LEU A 107 -6.96 -10.98 -14.40
C LEU A 107 -6.28 -10.08 -13.37
N ARG A 108 -5.08 -9.60 -13.69
CA ARG A 108 -4.47 -8.45 -13.03
C ARG A 108 -4.65 -7.21 -13.90
N ILE A 109 -5.09 -6.11 -13.30
CA ILE A 109 -5.12 -4.80 -13.93
C ILE A 109 -4.23 -3.88 -13.09
N SER A 110 -3.05 -3.55 -13.60
CA SER A 110 -2.08 -2.70 -12.89
C SER A 110 -2.03 -1.32 -13.52
N GLY A 111 -2.48 -0.31 -12.78
CA GLY A 111 -2.37 1.11 -13.09
C GLY A 111 -1.01 1.73 -12.74
N TYR A 112 -0.08 0.93 -12.23
CA TYR A 112 1.30 1.36 -12.01
C TYR A 112 1.98 1.55 -13.37
N ILE A 113 2.66 2.69 -13.53
CA ILE A 113 3.39 3.04 -14.74
C ILE A 113 4.87 3.14 -14.38
N GLU A 114 5.70 2.35 -15.05
CA GLU A 114 7.14 2.33 -14.81
C GLU A 114 7.77 3.71 -15.09
N GLY A 115 8.77 4.07 -14.30
CA GLY A 115 9.50 5.33 -14.45
C GLY A 115 8.83 6.56 -13.83
N MET A 116 7.62 6.42 -13.28
CA MET A 116 6.83 7.53 -12.72
C MET A 116 7.04 7.76 -11.21
N LEU A 117 8.18 7.34 -10.65
CA LEU A 117 8.49 7.51 -9.22
C LEU A 117 8.43 8.98 -8.79
N TRP A 118 7.61 9.24 -7.76
CA TRP A 118 7.25 10.56 -7.23
C TRP A 118 6.78 11.58 -8.27
N LYS A 119 6.19 11.11 -9.36
CA LYS A 119 5.46 11.94 -10.31
C LYS A 119 4.00 11.53 -10.25
N ALA A 120 3.10 12.52 -10.22
CA ALA A 120 1.68 12.24 -10.36
C ALA A 120 1.47 11.44 -11.66
N SER A 121 0.91 10.25 -11.52
CA SER A 121 0.69 9.32 -12.62
C SER A 121 -0.65 8.62 -12.42
N GLY A 122 -0.92 7.62 -13.24
CA GLY A 122 -2.00 6.68 -13.03
C GLY A 122 -3.16 6.86 -13.97
N VAL A 123 -4.11 5.94 -13.85
CA VAL A 123 -5.21 5.79 -14.78
C VAL A 123 -6.53 5.84 -14.04
N THR A 124 -7.40 6.72 -14.53
CA THR A 124 -8.77 6.88 -14.05
C THR A 124 -9.74 6.20 -15.00
N LEU A 125 -10.48 5.23 -14.49
CA LEU A 125 -11.60 4.60 -15.18
C LEU A 125 -12.88 5.32 -14.78
N HIS A 126 -13.43 6.12 -15.70
CA HIS A 126 -14.52 7.05 -15.39
C HIS A 126 -15.86 6.56 -15.95
N GLY A 127 -16.79 6.17 -15.07
CA GLY A 127 -18.10 5.61 -15.42
C GLY A 127 -19.15 6.61 -15.91
N GLN A 128 -18.78 7.88 -16.04
CA GLN A 128 -19.62 8.99 -16.55
C GLN A 128 -20.96 9.17 -15.81
N ASN A 129 -21.05 8.75 -14.54
CA ASN A 129 -22.28 8.70 -13.76
C ASN A 129 -23.41 7.89 -14.44
N GLN A 130 -23.06 6.97 -15.32
CA GLN A 130 -24.02 6.21 -16.13
C GLN A 130 -23.80 4.71 -16.03
N PHE A 131 -22.55 4.27 -15.92
CA PHE A 131 -22.18 2.86 -16.02
C PHE A 131 -21.48 2.38 -14.77
N ARG A 132 -21.69 1.09 -14.45
CA ARG A 132 -20.76 0.40 -13.54
C ARG A 132 -19.40 0.35 -14.21
N VAL A 133 -18.34 0.65 -13.47
CA VAL A 133 -16.98 0.60 -14.02
C VAL A 133 -16.56 -0.85 -14.20
N LEU A 134 -16.57 -1.67 -13.14
CA LEU A 134 -16.13 -3.08 -13.22
C LEU A 134 -17.14 -4.06 -12.62
N HIS A 135 -17.20 -5.26 -13.22
CA HIS A 135 -17.97 -6.38 -12.69
C HIS A 135 -17.12 -7.65 -12.76
N ILE A 136 -16.82 -8.21 -11.59
CA ILE A 136 -16.05 -9.45 -11.44
C ILE A 136 -17.02 -10.63 -11.33
N LYS A 137 -16.92 -11.59 -12.25
CA LYS A 137 -17.79 -12.77 -12.27
C LYS A 137 -17.45 -13.72 -11.12
N ARG A 138 -18.40 -14.59 -10.76
CA ARG A 138 -18.13 -15.69 -9.84
C ARG A 138 -17.18 -16.70 -10.47
N GLY A 139 -16.21 -17.17 -9.68
CA GLY A 139 -15.27 -18.23 -10.07
C GLY A 139 -13.91 -17.74 -10.54
N VAL A 140 -13.72 -16.42 -10.70
CA VAL A 140 -12.45 -15.83 -11.11
C VAL A 140 -11.76 -15.09 -9.97
N THR A 141 -10.45 -14.92 -10.09
CA THR A 141 -9.61 -14.11 -9.20
C THR A 141 -9.10 -12.89 -9.95
N VAL A 142 -9.28 -11.71 -9.37
CA VAL A 142 -8.88 -10.43 -9.98
C VAL A 142 -8.07 -9.60 -9.01
N GLU A 143 -6.99 -9.02 -9.50
CA GLU A 143 -6.16 -8.03 -8.79
C GLU A 143 -6.27 -6.68 -9.50
N ILE A 144 -6.58 -5.63 -8.74
CA ILE A 144 -6.58 -4.25 -9.19
C ILE A 144 -5.54 -3.51 -8.36
N ASP A 145 -4.57 -2.91 -9.03
CA ASP A 145 -3.50 -2.14 -8.39
C ASP A 145 -3.41 -0.74 -9.00
N SER A 146 -3.20 0.28 -8.16
CA SER A 146 -2.86 1.66 -8.59
C SER A 146 -3.84 2.28 -9.60
N LEU A 147 -5.14 1.99 -9.47
CA LEU A 147 -6.18 2.56 -10.33
C LEU A 147 -7.09 3.52 -9.59
N THR A 148 -7.57 4.54 -10.32
CA THR A 148 -8.69 5.37 -9.88
C THR A 148 -9.97 4.88 -10.56
N ILE A 149 -10.99 4.53 -9.78
CA ILE A 149 -12.32 4.12 -10.26
C ILE A 149 -13.30 5.21 -9.86
N GLU A 150 -13.77 5.96 -10.85
CA GLU A 150 -14.48 7.21 -10.63
C GLU A 150 -15.86 7.25 -11.28
N ALA A 151 -16.81 7.91 -10.62
CA ALA A 151 -18.11 8.27 -11.18
C ALA A 151 -18.87 7.07 -11.78
N GLY A 152 -18.70 5.88 -11.22
CA GLY A 152 -19.47 4.70 -11.57
C GLY A 152 -20.90 4.80 -11.06
N LYS A 153 -21.88 4.36 -11.86
CA LYS A 153 -23.29 4.32 -11.44
C LYS A 153 -23.98 3.02 -11.79
N ALA A 154 -24.60 2.39 -10.79
CA ALA A 154 -25.35 1.15 -10.99
C ALA A 154 -26.45 0.94 -9.94
N THR A 155 -27.26 -0.11 -10.10
CA THR A 155 -28.19 -0.52 -9.03
C THR A 155 -27.46 -1.00 -7.78
N SER A 156 -26.33 -1.68 -7.93
CA SER A 156 -25.49 -2.15 -6.82
C SER A 156 -24.05 -2.26 -7.30
N GLY A 157 -23.10 -1.80 -6.48
CA GLY A 157 -21.70 -1.65 -6.88
C GLY A 157 -21.60 -0.59 -7.96
N GLY A 158 -21.65 0.69 -7.57
CA GLY A 158 -21.56 1.82 -8.51
C GLY A 158 -20.22 1.78 -9.25
N GLY A 159 -19.12 1.67 -8.52
CA GLY A 159 -17.79 1.44 -9.08
C GLY A 159 -17.61 -0.02 -9.46
N ILE A 160 -17.62 -0.90 -8.46
CA ILE A 160 -17.34 -2.32 -8.62
C ILE A 160 -18.45 -3.20 -8.05
N LYS A 161 -18.85 -4.21 -8.81
CA LYS A 161 -19.62 -5.35 -8.31
C LYS A 161 -18.73 -6.59 -8.30
N ASN A 162 -18.39 -7.08 -7.12
CA ASN A 162 -17.61 -8.30 -6.95
C ASN A 162 -18.52 -9.50 -6.67
N GLN A 163 -18.41 -10.54 -7.50
CA GLN A 163 -18.99 -11.86 -7.25
C GLN A 163 -17.93 -12.98 -7.26
N GLY A 164 -16.66 -12.64 -7.51
CA GLY A 164 -15.50 -13.52 -7.53
C GLY A 164 -14.55 -13.23 -6.37
N ARG A 165 -13.25 -13.47 -6.56
CA ARG A 165 -12.21 -13.05 -5.62
C ARG A 165 -11.59 -11.76 -6.14
N LEU A 166 -11.55 -10.71 -5.33
CA LEU A 166 -11.04 -9.40 -5.74
C LEU A 166 -10.06 -8.84 -4.70
N ALA A 167 -8.90 -8.38 -5.14
CA ALA A 167 -8.00 -7.55 -4.35
C ALA A 167 -7.88 -6.17 -5.00
N ILE A 168 -7.99 -5.13 -4.19
CA ILE A 168 -7.86 -3.73 -4.58
C ILE A 168 -6.74 -3.14 -3.73
N THR A 169 -5.64 -2.77 -4.37
CA THR A 169 -4.42 -2.29 -3.71
C THR A 169 -4.01 -0.93 -4.26
N GLY A 170 -3.56 -0.02 -3.40
CA GLY A 170 -2.99 1.26 -3.83
C GLY A 170 -3.95 2.13 -4.65
N SER A 171 -5.27 1.91 -4.52
CA SER A 171 -6.27 2.40 -5.46
C SER A 171 -7.22 3.42 -4.82
N THR A 172 -7.85 4.21 -5.68
CA THR A 172 -8.84 5.22 -5.25
C THR A 172 -10.19 4.94 -5.88
N LEU A 173 -11.21 4.74 -5.05
CA LEU A 173 -12.59 4.65 -5.52
C LEU A 173 -13.32 5.92 -5.08
N ILE A 174 -13.74 6.73 -6.03
CA ILE A 174 -14.29 8.06 -5.77
C ILE A 174 -15.57 8.36 -6.54
N ASN A 175 -16.49 9.09 -5.91
CA ASN A 175 -17.71 9.59 -6.56
C ASN A 175 -18.59 8.48 -7.17
N ASN A 176 -18.45 7.23 -6.72
CA ASN A 176 -19.26 6.13 -7.24
C ASN A 176 -20.60 6.08 -6.53
N THR A 177 -21.68 5.90 -7.30
CA THR A 177 -23.06 5.95 -6.79
C THR A 177 -23.82 4.64 -7.07
N ALA A 178 -24.47 4.10 -6.04
CA ALA A 178 -25.39 2.97 -6.18
C ALA A 178 -26.83 3.34 -5.82
N LEU A 179 -27.79 2.94 -6.67
CA LEU A 179 -29.22 3.14 -6.38
C LEU A 179 -29.72 2.32 -5.20
N ARG A 180 -29.02 1.24 -4.82
CA ARG A 180 -29.35 0.41 -3.65
C ARG A 180 -28.18 0.30 -2.68
N ASN A 181 -27.16 -0.51 -2.98
CA ASN A 181 -26.11 -0.81 -2.01
C ASN A 181 -24.73 -0.85 -2.65
N GLY A 182 -23.70 -0.47 -1.88
CA GLY A 182 -22.31 -0.48 -2.32
C GLY A 182 -22.05 0.61 -3.34
N GLY A 183 -21.89 1.85 -2.89
CA GLY A 183 -21.59 2.99 -3.76
C GLY A 183 -20.28 2.75 -4.51
N ALA A 184 -19.20 2.57 -3.76
CA ALA A 184 -17.90 2.16 -4.31
C ALA A 184 -17.93 0.67 -4.68
N VAL A 185 -18.14 -0.21 -3.69
CA VAL A 185 -18.07 -1.67 -3.87
C VAL A 185 -19.30 -2.38 -3.32
N TYR A 186 -19.91 -3.22 -4.15
CA TYR A 186 -20.80 -4.29 -3.70
C TYR A 186 -20.03 -5.61 -3.71
N ASN A 187 -19.89 -6.24 -2.53
CA ASN A 187 -19.19 -7.51 -2.39
C ASN A 187 -20.14 -8.68 -2.11
N GLY A 188 -20.05 -9.72 -2.93
CA GLY A 188 -20.76 -10.99 -2.73
C GLY A 188 -19.86 -12.19 -2.43
N ALA A 189 -18.54 -12.01 -2.38
CA ALA A 189 -17.55 -13.09 -2.29
C ALA A 189 -16.27 -12.64 -1.54
N LEU A 190 -15.07 -13.08 -1.90
CA LEU A 190 -13.84 -12.69 -1.21
C LEU A 190 -13.35 -11.33 -1.73
N LEU A 191 -13.09 -10.38 -0.83
CA LEU A 191 -12.61 -9.05 -1.16
C LEU A 191 -11.48 -8.62 -0.22
N TYR A 192 -10.39 -8.14 -0.78
CA TYR A 192 -9.35 -7.40 -0.09
C TYR A 192 -9.34 -5.94 -0.57
N ILE A 193 -9.33 -4.99 0.36
CA ILE A 193 -9.08 -3.57 0.10
C ILE A 193 -7.88 -3.18 0.95
N ILE A 194 -6.77 -2.86 0.30
CA ILE A 194 -5.47 -2.69 0.94
C ILE A 194 -4.89 -1.35 0.49
N ASN A 195 -4.32 -0.54 1.38
CA ASN A 195 -3.66 0.71 1.01
C ASN A 195 -4.50 1.58 0.06
N SER A 196 -5.81 1.65 0.29
CA SER A 196 -6.74 2.24 -0.68
C SER A 196 -7.59 3.32 -0.04
N THR A 197 -8.00 4.29 -0.85
CA THR A 197 -8.90 5.37 -0.45
C THR A 197 -10.26 5.19 -1.11
N LEU A 198 -11.31 5.01 -0.31
CA LEU A 198 -12.70 5.07 -0.76
C LEU A 198 -13.30 6.37 -0.24
N ILE A 199 -13.50 7.32 -1.13
CA ILE A 199 -13.91 8.67 -0.76
C ILE A 199 -15.13 9.14 -1.56
N ASP A 200 -16.06 9.82 -0.89
CA ASP A 200 -17.23 10.45 -1.54
C ASP A 200 -18.06 9.47 -2.39
N ASN A 201 -18.19 8.21 -1.95
CA ASN A 201 -19.05 7.24 -2.61
C ASN A 201 -20.42 7.20 -1.95
N ALA A 202 -21.49 7.06 -2.75
CA ALA A 202 -22.85 7.18 -2.30
C ALA A 202 -23.70 5.93 -2.58
N ALA A 203 -24.54 5.53 -1.62
CA ALA A 203 -25.58 4.52 -1.84
C ALA A 203 -26.91 4.91 -1.15
N ASN A 204 -28.03 4.87 -1.87
CA ASN A 204 -29.33 5.23 -1.29
C ASN A 204 -29.79 4.27 -0.17
N GLY A 205 -29.27 3.04 -0.17
CA GLY A 205 -29.52 2.02 0.85
C GLY A 205 -28.37 1.93 1.83
N LYS A 206 -27.39 1.08 1.55
CA LYS A 206 -26.39 0.64 2.55
C LYS A 206 -24.99 0.56 1.96
N GLY A 207 -23.98 0.89 2.75
CA GLY A 207 -22.58 0.79 2.34
C GLY A 207 -22.24 1.82 1.27
N GLY A 208 -22.02 3.07 1.68
CA GLY A 208 -21.59 4.13 0.76
C GLY A 208 -20.25 3.77 0.12
N GLY A 209 -19.26 3.46 0.95
CA GLY A 209 -17.99 2.88 0.51
C GLY A 209 -18.14 1.41 0.11
N LEU A 210 -18.41 0.54 1.10
CA LEU A 210 -18.48 -0.91 0.93
C LEU A 210 -19.78 -1.48 1.47
N TYR A 211 -20.48 -2.26 0.65
CA TYR A 211 -21.53 -3.17 1.11
C TYR A 211 -21.06 -4.62 0.97
N ASN A 212 -20.80 -5.28 2.10
CA ASN A 212 -20.48 -6.70 2.16
C ASN A 212 -21.75 -7.53 2.38
N ALA A 213 -22.23 -8.17 1.32
CA ALA A 213 -23.54 -8.83 1.28
C ALA A 213 -23.53 -10.23 1.89
N SER A 214 -22.66 -11.08 1.38
CA SER A 214 -22.56 -12.52 1.70
C SER A 214 -21.11 -13.00 1.66
N GLY A 215 -20.16 -12.08 1.52
CA GLY A 215 -18.75 -12.35 1.30
C GLY A 215 -17.90 -12.26 2.56
N HIS A 216 -16.60 -12.48 2.38
CA HIS A 216 -15.58 -12.14 3.37
C HIS A 216 -14.83 -10.92 2.86
N ALA A 217 -14.87 -9.82 3.62
CA ALA A 217 -14.19 -8.58 3.28
C ALA A 217 -13.04 -8.33 4.25
N VAL A 218 -11.84 -8.14 3.72
CA VAL A 218 -10.65 -7.71 4.47
C VAL A 218 -10.32 -6.29 4.04
N VAL A 219 -10.25 -5.36 4.99
CA VAL A 219 -9.90 -3.96 4.75
C VAL A 219 -8.70 -3.61 5.62
N THR A 220 -7.57 -3.30 5.02
CA THR A 220 -6.30 -3.11 5.72
C THR A 220 -5.64 -1.81 5.26
N ASN A 221 -5.12 -1.03 6.23
CA ASN A 221 -4.41 0.23 5.95
C ASN A 221 -5.15 1.08 4.92
N SER A 222 -6.45 1.33 5.11
CA SER A 222 -7.28 2.00 4.12
C SER A 222 -8.05 3.17 4.74
N THR A 223 -8.39 4.15 3.91
CA THR A 223 -9.15 5.34 4.33
C THR A 223 -10.51 5.34 3.64
N LEU A 224 -11.57 5.19 4.42
CA LEU A 224 -12.96 5.24 3.99
C LEU A 224 -13.60 6.49 4.61
N THR A 225 -13.68 7.57 3.83
CA THR A 225 -14.13 8.88 4.31
C THR A 225 -15.14 9.55 3.39
N LEU A 226 -15.98 10.44 3.91
CA LEU A 226 -16.99 11.19 3.16
C LEU A 226 -17.99 10.31 2.39
N ASN A 227 -18.08 9.02 2.68
CA ASN A 227 -19.01 8.14 1.99
C ASN A 227 -20.42 8.30 2.56
N THR A 228 -21.43 8.28 1.71
CA THR A 228 -22.82 8.56 2.08
C THR A 228 -23.71 7.33 1.91
N SER A 229 -24.46 6.97 2.95
CA SER A 229 -25.57 6.01 2.82
C SER A 229 -26.58 6.13 3.96
N ARG A 230 -27.64 5.31 3.97
CA ARG A 230 -28.55 5.26 5.12
C ARG A 230 -27.91 4.55 6.33
N HIS A 231 -27.23 3.43 6.10
CA HIS A 231 -26.52 2.68 7.15
C HIS A 231 -25.16 2.21 6.64
N GLY A 232 -24.13 2.38 7.46
CA GLY A 232 -22.76 2.01 7.11
C GLY A 232 -22.21 2.93 6.02
N GLY A 233 -21.97 4.20 6.35
CA GLY A 233 -21.41 5.19 5.43
C GLY A 233 -20.14 4.67 4.76
N ALA A 234 -19.14 4.31 5.56
CA ALA A 234 -17.95 3.61 5.09
C ALA A 234 -18.26 2.15 4.77
N VAL A 235 -18.75 1.38 5.75
CA VAL A 235 -18.93 -0.07 5.62
C VAL A 235 -20.28 -0.50 6.15
N TYR A 236 -21.02 -1.27 5.35
CA TYR A 236 -22.14 -2.07 5.81
C TYR A 236 -21.85 -3.55 5.59
N ASN A 237 -21.71 -4.30 6.68
CA ASN A 237 -21.41 -5.72 6.66
C ASN A 237 -22.60 -6.58 7.12
N ARG A 238 -22.97 -7.57 6.30
CA ARG A 238 -23.96 -8.61 6.64
C ARG A 238 -23.35 -9.99 6.92
N ALA A 239 -22.08 -10.15 6.62
CA ALA A 239 -21.39 -11.43 6.63
C ALA A 239 -20.11 -11.31 7.45
N SER A 240 -19.00 -11.89 7.00
CA SER A 240 -17.73 -11.81 7.71
C SER A 240 -16.90 -10.61 7.22
N ALA A 241 -16.31 -9.86 8.15
CA ALA A 241 -15.35 -8.82 7.82
C ALA A 241 -14.19 -8.78 8.82
N ALA A 242 -13.00 -8.52 8.31
CA ALA A 242 -11.83 -8.14 9.07
C ALA A 242 -11.42 -6.74 8.60
N ILE A 243 -11.31 -5.80 9.52
CA ILE A 243 -10.89 -4.43 9.21
C ILE A 243 -9.71 -4.17 10.14
N SER A 244 -8.58 -3.68 9.64
CA SER A 244 -7.41 -3.35 10.44
C SER A 244 -6.68 -2.10 9.93
N ASN A 245 -6.00 -1.38 10.83
CA ASN A 245 -5.22 -0.18 10.54
C ASN A 245 -5.95 0.83 9.66
N SER A 246 -7.29 0.93 9.75
CA SER A 246 -8.08 1.69 8.78
C SER A 246 -8.86 2.83 9.43
N LEU A 247 -9.05 3.90 8.66
CA LEU A 247 -9.84 5.07 9.02
C LEU A 247 -11.22 4.96 8.39
N LEU A 248 -12.27 4.89 9.21
CA LEU A 248 -13.68 4.90 8.81
C LEU A 248 -14.34 6.12 9.46
N VAL A 249 -14.07 7.31 8.92
CA VAL A 249 -14.38 8.60 9.57
C VAL A 249 -15.04 9.57 8.60
N ASP A 250 -15.71 10.59 9.12
CA ASP A 250 -16.39 11.65 8.34
C ASP A 250 -17.39 11.10 7.29
N ASN A 251 -18.01 9.96 7.54
CA ASN A 251 -19.01 9.41 6.63
C ASN A 251 -20.41 9.91 7.02
N ILE A 252 -21.30 10.00 6.02
CA ILE A 252 -22.67 10.53 6.20
C ILE A 252 -23.64 9.35 6.20
N ALA A 253 -23.95 8.83 7.38
CA ALA A 253 -24.92 7.76 7.60
C ALA A 253 -25.38 7.73 9.08
N GLU A 254 -26.31 6.83 9.43
CA GLU A 254 -26.62 6.58 10.84
C GLU A 254 -25.40 6.06 11.63
N GLN A 255 -24.51 5.32 10.96
CA GLN A 255 -23.20 4.88 11.47
C GLN A 255 -22.19 4.82 10.32
N ASP A 256 -20.92 5.14 10.56
CA ASP A 256 -19.84 4.97 9.59
C ASP A 256 -19.64 3.49 9.26
N CYS A 257 -19.63 2.66 10.30
CA CYS A 257 -19.55 1.21 10.16
C CYS A 257 -20.74 0.51 10.82
N TYR A 258 -21.44 -0.30 10.04
CA TYR A 258 -22.47 -1.21 10.54
C TYR A 258 -22.07 -2.65 10.25
N SER A 259 -22.21 -3.54 11.22
CA SER A 259 -22.04 -4.98 11.03
C SER A 259 -23.07 -5.77 11.82
N SER A 260 -23.73 -6.73 11.15
CA SER A 260 -24.62 -7.71 11.82
C SER A 260 -23.89 -8.97 12.31
N SER A 261 -22.57 -9.00 12.21
CA SER A 261 -21.70 -10.07 12.69
C SER A 261 -20.46 -9.44 13.32
N GLU A 262 -19.77 -10.15 14.21
CA GLU A 262 -18.57 -9.59 14.82
C GLU A 262 -17.51 -9.27 13.75
N VAL A 263 -17.14 -7.99 13.65
CA VAL A 263 -15.93 -7.57 12.94
C VAL A 263 -14.77 -7.83 13.90
N ASN A 264 -13.88 -8.70 13.50
CA ASN A 264 -12.98 -9.38 14.43
C ASN A 264 -11.90 -8.45 15.05
N ASN A 265 -11.56 -8.78 16.29
CA ASN A 265 -10.41 -8.42 17.13
C ASN A 265 -10.29 -6.97 17.69
N PRO A 266 -10.25 -6.77 19.03
CA PRO A 266 -10.02 -5.47 19.68
C PRO A 266 -8.62 -4.85 19.45
N ARG A 267 -7.71 -5.54 18.76
CA ARG A 267 -6.36 -5.04 18.42
C ARG A 267 -6.25 -4.47 17.01
N ASN A 268 -7.34 -4.37 16.29
CA ASN A 268 -7.33 -4.04 14.87
C ASN A 268 -6.89 -2.61 14.51
N LYS A 269 -6.63 -1.72 15.49
CA LYS A 269 -6.12 -0.35 15.25
C LYS A 269 -6.96 0.46 14.26
N ASN A 270 -8.27 0.25 14.23
CA ASN A 270 -9.15 1.07 13.41
C ASN A 270 -9.58 2.32 14.17
N ILE A 271 -9.75 3.43 13.46
CA ILE A 271 -10.46 4.60 13.97
C ILE A 271 -11.77 4.67 13.22
N ILE A 272 -12.87 4.63 13.96
CA ILE A 272 -14.22 4.59 13.40
C ILE A 272 -15.03 5.69 14.10
N GLY A 273 -15.48 6.69 13.34
CA GLY A 273 -16.17 7.85 13.91
C GLY A 273 -17.49 7.49 14.58
N SER A 274 -18.24 6.58 13.98
CA SER A 274 -19.43 5.97 14.57
C SER A 274 -19.63 4.53 14.10
N ASN A 275 -20.02 3.62 15.01
CA ASN A 275 -20.22 2.23 14.61
C ASN A 275 -21.32 1.48 15.36
N PHE A 276 -21.83 0.42 14.73
CA PHE A 276 -22.67 -0.60 15.32
C PHE A 276 -22.15 -1.98 14.92
N GLY A 277 -21.62 -2.74 15.87
CA GLY A 277 -21.16 -4.12 15.65
C GLY A 277 -19.81 -4.24 14.93
N CYS A 278 -19.11 -3.13 14.65
CA CYS A 278 -17.80 -3.15 14.00
C CYS A 278 -16.61 -3.20 14.96
N GLY A 279 -16.87 -3.54 16.23
CA GLY A 279 -15.86 -3.57 17.27
C GLY A 279 -15.63 -2.21 17.94
N ILE A 280 -14.65 -2.19 18.84
CA ILE A 280 -14.28 -1.00 19.61
C ILE A 280 -13.22 -0.23 18.81
N PRO A 281 -13.44 1.05 18.47
CA PRO A 281 -12.41 1.88 17.85
C PRO A 281 -11.18 1.96 18.74
N TYR A 282 -9.99 2.01 18.13
CA TYR A 282 -8.73 2.19 18.84
C TYR A 282 -8.75 3.47 19.69
N ILE A 283 -9.22 4.56 19.08
CA ILE A 283 -9.40 5.88 19.69
C ILE A 283 -10.70 6.47 19.11
N GLN A 284 -11.45 7.23 19.93
CA GLN A 284 -12.71 7.86 19.53
C GLN A 284 -12.53 9.20 18.82
N ASP A 285 -11.36 9.84 18.99
CA ASP A 285 -11.02 11.08 18.31
C ASP A 285 -10.76 10.83 16.82
N THR A 286 -11.47 11.60 15.99
CA THR A 286 -11.32 11.56 14.54
C THR A 286 -10.13 12.43 14.11
N PRO A 287 -9.18 11.91 13.32
CA PRO A 287 -8.09 12.71 12.77
C PRO A 287 -8.60 13.75 11.78
N ALA A 288 -7.97 14.92 11.77
CA ALA A 288 -8.15 15.88 10.69
C ALA A 288 -7.48 15.35 9.41
N LEU A 289 -8.26 15.20 8.34
CA LEU A 289 -7.75 14.76 7.04
C LEU A 289 -7.35 15.97 6.18
N GLY A 290 -6.30 15.80 5.38
CA GLY A 290 -5.87 16.76 4.38
C GLY A 290 -6.67 16.65 3.08
N ASP A 291 -6.26 17.45 2.10
CA ASP A 291 -6.91 17.46 0.78
C ASP A 291 -6.70 16.14 0.02
N LEU A 292 -7.65 15.80 -0.85
CA LEU A 292 -7.48 14.70 -1.78
C LEU A 292 -6.54 15.10 -2.92
N SER A 293 -5.37 14.48 -3.00
CA SER A 293 -4.38 14.76 -4.05
C SER A 293 -3.50 13.55 -4.33
N TYR A 294 -2.70 13.61 -5.41
CA TYR A 294 -1.79 12.52 -5.77
C TYR A 294 -0.67 12.33 -4.76
N TYR A 295 -0.20 13.41 -4.12
CA TYR A 295 0.98 13.37 -3.24
C TYR A 295 2.16 12.60 -3.87
N ASN A 296 2.33 12.77 -5.18
CA ASN A 296 3.33 12.12 -6.01
C ASN A 296 3.17 10.60 -6.20
N GLY A 297 2.00 10.03 -5.91
CA GLY A 297 1.65 8.64 -6.22
C GLY A 297 0.79 8.48 -7.49
N PRO A 298 0.43 7.23 -7.84
CA PRO A 298 -0.38 6.90 -9.02
C PRO A 298 -1.89 7.11 -8.79
N THR A 299 -2.32 7.27 -7.55
CA THR A 299 -3.74 7.52 -7.22
C THR A 299 -3.85 8.60 -6.17
N LYS A 300 -4.99 9.31 -6.14
CA LYS A 300 -5.21 10.36 -5.16
C LYS A 300 -5.55 9.76 -3.79
N THR A 301 -4.91 10.24 -2.74
CA THR A 301 -5.12 9.79 -1.36
C THR A 301 -5.28 10.98 -0.42
N VAL A 302 -5.56 10.74 0.85
CA VAL A 302 -5.76 11.77 1.88
C VAL A 302 -4.81 11.52 3.06
N PRO A 303 -3.93 12.47 3.41
CA PRO A 303 -3.04 12.33 4.55
C PRO A 303 -3.77 12.71 5.84
N ILE A 304 -3.25 12.23 6.96
CA ILE A 304 -3.60 12.78 8.28
C ILE A 304 -2.82 14.08 8.46
N THR A 305 -3.49 15.12 8.96
CA THR A 305 -2.89 16.42 9.22
C THR A 305 -2.77 16.70 10.73
N GLY A 306 -1.80 17.54 11.09
CA GLY A 306 -1.52 17.87 12.49
C GLY A 306 -0.87 16.73 13.27
N LEU A 307 -0.97 16.80 14.59
CA LEU A 307 -0.51 15.74 15.50
C LEU A 307 -1.73 14.93 15.91
N HIS A 308 -1.81 13.68 15.45
CA HIS A 308 -2.87 12.77 15.83
C HIS A 308 -2.30 11.40 16.21
N PRO A 309 -2.85 10.71 17.22
CA PRO A 309 -2.49 9.34 17.56
C PRO A 309 -2.77 8.30 16.48
N ALA A 310 -3.20 8.69 15.28
CA ALA A 310 -3.30 7.81 14.12
C ALA A 310 -1.96 7.69 13.40
N ILE A 311 -1.08 8.68 13.56
CA ILE A 311 0.24 8.72 12.97
C ILE A 311 1.21 7.87 13.79
N ASN A 312 1.85 6.87 13.19
CA ASN A 312 2.82 5.96 13.80
C ASN A 312 2.26 5.03 14.90
N TRP A 313 0.96 4.75 14.92
CA TRP A 313 0.29 3.95 15.95
C TRP A 313 -0.54 2.76 15.43
N GLY A 314 -0.47 2.51 14.13
CA GLY A 314 -0.96 1.27 13.54
C GLY A 314 -0.17 0.05 14.02
N ASP A 315 -0.66 -1.13 13.72
CA ASP A 315 -0.02 -2.40 14.03
C ASP A 315 0.73 -2.91 12.80
N ASN A 316 2.06 -2.93 12.86
CA ASN A 316 2.89 -3.37 11.76
C ASN A 316 2.58 -4.81 11.33
N SER A 317 2.21 -5.69 12.26
CA SER A 317 1.91 -7.10 11.96
C SER A 317 0.60 -7.29 11.19
N LEU A 318 -0.27 -6.26 11.20
CA LEU A 318 -1.53 -6.25 10.47
C LEU A 318 -1.46 -5.47 9.16
N ALA A 319 -0.33 -4.80 8.88
CA ALA A 319 -0.07 -4.14 7.60
C ALA A 319 0.44 -5.18 6.59
N ILE A 320 -0.46 -6.05 6.14
CA ILE A 320 -0.18 -7.16 5.23
C ILE A 320 -1.04 -7.08 3.95
N ASP A 321 -0.54 -7.69 2.88
CA ASP A 321 -1.25 -7.86 1.62
C ASP A 321 -2.21 -9.08 1.64
N GLN A 322 -2.85 -9.35 0.50
CA GLN A 322 -3.77 -10.49 0.33
C GLN A 322 -3.08 -11.87 0.41
N TYR A 323 -1.75 -11.92 0.34
CA TYR A 323 -0.93 -13.12 0.51
C TYR A 323 -0.43 -13.28 1.96
N GLY A 324 -0.70 -12.31 2.83
CA GLY A 324 -0.21 -12.30 4.21
C GLY A 324 1.22 -11.78 4.35
N SER A 325 1.78 -11.19 3.30
CA SER A 325 3.13 -10.59 3.31
C SER A 325 3.05 -9.15 3.79
N LEU A 326 4.06 -8.66 4.51
CA LEU A 326 4.09 -7.28 4.98
C LEU A 326 4.06 -6.29 3.82
N LEU A 327 3.28 -5.22 3.98
CA LEU A 327 3.16 -4.15 3.02
C LEU A 327 4.46 -3.35 2.98
N ARG A 328 4.98 -3.15 1.78
CA ARG A 328 6.19 -2.37 1.59
C ARG A 328 5.92 -0.86 1.47
N TRP A 329 4.92 -0.53 0.66
CA TRP A 329 4.58 0.83 0.29
C TRP A 329 3.24 1.24 0.91
N ASP A 330 3.04 2.54 1.12
CA ASP A 330 1.70 3.07 1.34
C ASP A 330 0.94 3.24 0.02
N GLN A 331 -0.25 3.86 0.03
CA GLN A 331 -1.05 4.03 -1.19
C GLN A 331 -0.31 4.72 -2.35
N ARG A 332 0.66 5.60 -2.06
CA ARG A 332 1.41 6.32 -3.11
C ARG A 332 2.35 5.41 -3.90
N GLY A 333 2.52 4.16 -3.45
CA GLY A 333 3.29 3.17 -4.16
C GLY A 333 4.80 3.33 -3.96
N GLU A 334 5.55 2.86 -4.94
CA GLU A 334 7.00 2.70 -4.81
C GLU A 334 7.72 4.00 -4.42
N GLY A 335 8.59 3.90 -3.40
CA GLY A 335 9.34 5.03 -2.85
C GLY A 335 8.64 5.76 -1.70
N ASP A 336 7.42 5.37 -1.33
CA ASP A 336 6.72 5.84 -0.13
C ASP A 336 6.48 4.67 0.84
N PRO A 337 7.42 4.38 1.75
CA PRO A 337 7.38 3.18 2.61
C PRO A 337 6.19 3.20 3.56
N ARG A 338 5.57 2.03 3.77
CA ARG A 338 4.53 1.82 4.78
C ARG A 338 5.08 1.84 6.22
N PHE A 339 6.37 1.59 6.39
CA PHE A 339 7.03 1.54 7.69
C PHE A 339 8.00 2.72 7.86
N ALA A 340 7.46 3.90 8.17
CA ALA A 340 8.24 5.11 8.37
C ALA A 340 8.90 5.12 9.75
N ALA A 341 10.24 5.06 9.80
CA ALA A 341 10.97 4.71 11.03
C ALA A 341 10.44 3.41 11.70
N GLY A 342 9.76 2.59 10.88
CA GLY A 342 8.86 1.45 11.11
C GLY A 342 8.02 1.46 12.33
N LEU A 343 7.37 2.59 12.43
CA LEU A 343 5.99 2.61 12.83
C LEU A 343 5.16 2.68 11.54
N THR A 344 3.88 2.35 11.65
CA THR A 344 2.91 2.51 10.56
C THR A 344 1.76 3.41 11.01
N ASP A 345 1.24 4.20 10.10
CA ASP A 345 0.03 4.98 10.29
C ASP A 345 -1.23 4.10 10.17
N ILE A 346 -2.28 4.54 10.85
CA ILE A 346 -3.64 4.07 10.61
C ILE A 346 -4.19 4.84 9.39
N GLY A 347 -4.57 4.12 8.34
CA GLY A 347 -5.09 4.68 7.09
C GLY A 347 -4.25 4.33 5.86
N ALA A 348 -4.69 4.82 4.70
CA ALA A 348 -4.06 4.54 3.41
C ALA A 348 -2.73 5.27 3.18
N PHE A 349 -2.53 6.39 3.86
CA PHE A 349 -1.33 7.22 3.76
C PHE A 349 -0.39 6.97 4.94
N GLU A 350 0.91 6.94 4.69
CA GLU A 350 1.95 6.93 5.71
C GLU A 350 2.57 8.33 5.86
N SER A 351 2.31 8.95 7.00
CA SER A 351 2.84 10.27 7.34
C SER A 351 4.29 10.11 7.75
N GLN A 352 5.17 10.36 6.79
CA GLN A 352 6.61 10.26 7.01
C GLN A 352 7.08 11.35 7.98
N PRO A 353 7.57 11.01 9.18
CA PRO A 353 8.33 11.96 9.98
C PRO A 353 9.66 12.16 9.25
N VAL A 354 9.85 13.33 8.62
CA VAL A 354 11.07 13.76 7.88
C VAL A 354 12.00 12.58 7.56
N MET A 355 11.73 11.84 6.48
CA MET A 355 12.52 10.68 6.14
C MET A 355 14.00 11.09 6.05
N ARG A 356 14.83 10.50 6.90
CA ARG A 356 16.27 10.44 6.67
C ARG A 356 16.49 9.23 5.80
N MET A 357 16.94 9.45 4.59
CA MET A 357 17.44 8.37 3.77
C MET A 357 18.76 7.91 4.38
N GLU A 358 18.87 6.65 4.73
CA GLU A 358 20.08 6.07 5.34
C GLU A 358 20.56 4.89 4.50
N ILE A 359 21.76 5.01 3.93
CA ILE A 359 22.41 3.91 3.21
C ILE A 359 22.82 2.85 4.23
N ASP A 360 22.24 1.66 4.12
CA ASP A 360 22.37 0.56 5.06
C ASP A 360 22.73 -0.77 4.39
N SER A 361 23.13 -0.69 3.12
CA SER A 361 23.57 -1.83 2.31
C SER A 361 24.88 -1.50 1.58
N LEU A 362 25.83 -2.44 1.65
CA LEU A 362 27.06 -2.42 0.85
C LEU A 362 26.87 -3.10 -0.52
N ASP A 363 25.66 -3.57 -0.80
CA ASP A 363 25.33 -4.22 -2.05
C ASP A 363 25.51 -3.23 -3.23
N PRO A 364 26.25 -3.60 -4.29
CA PRO A 364 26.44 -2.73 -5.45
C PRO A 364 25.22 -2.70 -6.38
N SER A 365 24.23 -3.58 -6.19
CA SER A 365 22.97 -3.55 -6.96
C SER A 365 22.15 -2.30 -6.66
N ASP A 366 21.34 -1.86 -7.63
CA ASP A 366 20.49 -0.69 -7.44
C ASP A 366 19.24 -1.05 -6.64
N LYS A 367 19.33 -0.93 -5.31
CA LYS A 367 18.19 -1.05 -4.38
C LYS A 367 17.78 0.34 -3.92
N ARG A 368 16.58 0.75 -4.34
CA ARG A 368 16.02 2.11 -4.19
C ARG A 368 15.01 2.24 -3.07
N TRP A 369 15.06 1.36 -2.09
CA TRP A 369 13.94 1.18 -1.19
C TRP A 369 14.11 1.95 0.11
N CYS A 370 15.32 1.98 0.63
CA CYS A 370 15.71 2.81 1.75
C CYS A 370 14.78 2.75 2.95
N THR A 371 14.36 1.54 3.29
CA THR A 371 13.53 1.24 4.44
C THR A 371 14.41 0.96 5.67
N LYS A 372 13.89 1.19 6.88
CA LYS A 372 14.69 1.00 8.12
C LYS A 372 14.89 -0.48 8.51
N TYR A 373 14.22 -1.42 7.85
CA TYR A 373 14.11 -2.82 8.32
C TYR A 373 14.81 -3.85 7.45
N GLU A 374 15.30 -3.44 6.29
CA GLU A 374 15.98 -4.32 5.35
C GLU A 374 17.24 -3.60 4.85
N SER A 375 18.34 -4.33 4.63
CA SER A 375 19.58 -3.79 4.01
C SER A 375 19.37 -3.51 2.51
N ASP A 376 18.55 -2.51 2.27
CA ASP A 376 17.77 -2.30 1.06
C ASP A 376 17.90 -0.86 0.54
N CYS A 377 18.68 -0.02 1.25
CA CYS A 377 19.19 1.26 0.78
C CYS A 377 20.63 1.13 0.29
N THR A 378 20.82 1.11 -1.02
CA THR A 378 22.16 1.15 -1.62
C THR A 378 22.53 2.58 -1.97
N LEU A 379 23.83 2.89 -2.09
CA LEU A 379 24.29 4.24 -2.45
C LEU A 379 23.72 4.68 -3.81
N SER A 380 23.73 3.80 -4.81
CA SER A 380 23.19 4.09 -6.14
C SER A 380 21.69 4.37 -6.07
N GLY A 381 20.95 3.55 -5.33
CA GLY A 381 19.50 3.73 -5.22
C GLY A 381 19.12 4.96 -4.40
N ALA A 382 19.83 5.22 -3.32
CA ALA A 382 19.70 6.44 -2.52
C ALA A 382 19.91 7.71 -3.36
N LEU A 383 20.96 7.75 -4.17
CA LEU A 383 21.25 8.88 -5.05
C LEU A 383 20.25 9.02 -6.20
N ALA A 384 19.77 7.90 -6.76
CA ALA A 384 18.70 7.91 -7.76
C ALA A 384 17.41 8.52 -7.18
N ILE A 385 17.06 8.18 -5.94
CA ILE A 385 15.92 8.76 -5.22
C ILE A 385 16.14 10.26 -4.97
N ALA A 386 17.28 10.60 -4.37
CA ALA A 386 17.60 11.96 -3.98
C ALA A 386 17.72 12.89 -5.19
N SER A 387 18.14 12.41 -6.36
CA SER A 387 18.20 13.20 -7.59
C SER A 387 16.83 13.65 -8.08
N ARG A 388 15.82 12.77 -8.02
CA ARG A 388 14.49 13.00 -8.61
C ARG A 388 13.51 13.69 -7.66
N SER A 389 13.86 13.82 -6.37
CA SER A 389 12.97 14.45 -5.39
C SER A 389 13.68 15.30 -4.34
N LYS A 390 13.30 16.57 -4.26
CA LYS A 390 13.76 17.54 -3.24
C LYS A 390 13.45 17.13 -1.81
N ARG A 391 12.54 16.16 -1.64
CA ARG A 391 12.16 15.58 -0.33
C ARG A 391 13.34 14.89 0.35
N PHE A 392 14.27 14.32 -0.43
CA PHE A 392 15.42 13.57 0.07
C PHE A 392 16.75 14.24 -0.27
N SER A 393 16.79 15.56 -0.20
CA SER A 393 18.01 16.33 -0.46
C SER A 393 19.13 16.08 0.57
N ARG A 394 18.93 15.25 1.60
CA ARG A 394 19.99 14.76 2.48
C ARG A 394 19.93 13.24 2.61
N VAL A 395 21.01 12.60 2.21
CA VAL A 395 21.28 11.17 2.35
C VAL A 395 22.31 10.98 3.46
N THR A 396 22.04 10.06 4.36
CA THR A 396 22.90 9.68 5.49
C THR A 396 23.38 8.25 5.34
N PHE A 397 24.31 7.83 6.18
CA PHE A 397 24.89 6.48 6.15
C PHE A 397 24.69 5.81 7.51
N SER A 398 24.40 4.51 7.47
CA SER A 398 24.19 3.70 8.66
C SER A 398 25.43 3.70 9.56
N THR A 399 25.27 4.23 10.77
CA THR A 399 26.40 4.36 11.71
C THR A 399 26.94 3.03 12.21
N SER A 400 26.12 1.96 12.19
CA SER A 400 26.55 0.60 12.54
C SER A 400 27.24 -0.11 11.39
N LEU A 401 26.82 0.12 10.14
CA LEU A 401 27.46 -0.49 8.96
C LEU A 401 28.79 0.18 8.59
N PHE A 402 28.87 1.49 8.83
CA PHE A 402 30.02 2.36 8.55
C PHE A 402 30.74 2.77 9.85
N ASP A 403 30.80 1.87 10.83
CA ASP A 403 31.52 2.05 12.10
C ASP A 403 33.05 1.99 11.95
N VAL A 404 33.53 1.51 10.81
CA VAL A 404 34.92 1.53 10.35
C VAL A 404 35.02 2.27 9.01
N PRO A 405 36.19 2.86 8.67
CA PRO A 405 36.36 3.52 7.38
C PRO A 405 36.06 2.56 6.22
N ARG A 406 35.21 2.99 5.29
CA ARG A 406 34.82 2.20 4.12
C ARG A 406 35.17 2.91 2.83
N GLU A 407 35.48 2.10 1.83
CA GLU A 407 35.63 2.54 0.45
C GLU A 407 34.54 1.86 -0.38
N LEU A 408 33.80 2.65 -1.16
CA LEU A 408 32.69 2.18 -1.99
C LEU A 408 33.03 2.46 -3.46
N ASP A 409 33.11 1.39 -4.25
CA ASP A 409 33.31 1.48 -5.70
C ASP A 409 31.96 1.60 -6.41
N LEU A 410 31.77 2.72 -7.12
CA LEU A 410 30.60 2.98 -7.93
C LEU A 410 30.82 2.41 -9.33
N VAL A 411 30.30 1.20 -9.55
CA VAL A 411 30.52 0.43 -10.79
C VAL A 411 29.50 0.77 -11.88
N ALA A 412 28.41 1.46 -11.54
CA ALA A 412 27.35 1.87 -12.45
C ALA A 412 27.23 3.40 -12.52
N ASP A 413 26.77 3.90 -13.67
CA ASP A 413 26.56 5.32 -13.88
C ASP A 413 25.42 5.82 -12.99
N ILE A 414 25.68 6.81 -12.15
CA ILE A 414 24.68 7.36 -11.24
C ILE A 414 23.85 8.38 -12.00
N PRO A 415 22.51 8.41 -11.83
CA PRO A 415 21.65 9.36 -12.51
C PRO A 415 22.14 10.79 -12.31
N ARG A 416 22.10 11.61 -13.37
CA ARG A 416 22.42 13.04 -13.28
C ARG A 416 21.59 13.69 -12.17
N LEU A 417 22.24 14.50 -11.32
CA LEU A 417 21.54 15.18 -10.23
C LEU A 417 20.72 16.35 -10.76
N GLU A 418 19.39 16.31 -10.58
CA GLU A 418 18.50 17.38 -11.05
C GLU A 418 18.43 18.57 -10.08
N HIS A 419 18.90 18.40 -8.84
CA HIS A 419 19.00 19.43 -7.82
C HIS A 419 20.08 19.08 -6.78
N LYS A 420 20.36 20.01 -5.84
CA LYS A 420 21.40 19.81 -4.82
C LYS A 420 21.04 18.69 -3.85
N VAL A 421 22.00 17.78 -3.64
CA VAL A 421 21.92 16.67 -2.68
C VAL A 421 23.08 16.75 -1.69
N VAL A 422 22.79 16.53 -0.41
CA VAL A 422 23.76 16.45 0.68
C VAL A 422 24.05 14.98 0.96
N LEU A 423 25.30 14.55 0.84
CA LEU A 423 25.76 13.25 1.34
C LEU A 423 26.44 13.45 2.70
N ASP A 424 25.79 12.98 3.76
CA ASP A 424 26.18 13.25 5.14
C ASP A 424 26.61 11.99 5.88
N ALA A 425 27.92 11.76 5.92
CA ALA A 425 28.56 10.66 6.63
C ALA A 425 29.13 11.10 8.00
N SER A 426 28.68 12.23 8.55
CA SER A 426 29.26 12.83 9.76
C SER A 426 29.17 11.95 11.02
N GLY A 427 28.26 10.97 11.04
CA GLY A 427 28.11 10.00 12.13
C GLY A 427 28.90 8.69 11.97
N THR A 428 29.68 8.56 10.91
CA THR A 428 30.41 7.32 10.55
C THR A 428 31.92 7.48 10.76
N ALA A 429 32.68 6.39 10.63
CA ALA A 429 34.14 6.41 10.69
C ALA A 429 34.83 6.98 9.43
N GLY A 430 34.05 7.48 8.45
CA GLY A 430 34.54 8.10 7.23
C GLY A 430 34.36 7.21 6.00
N ILE A 431 33.95 7.82 4.89
CA ILE A 431 33.58 7.11 3.67
C ILE A 431 34.36 7.68 2.48
N SER A 432 34.96 6.80 1.69
CA SER A 432 35.58 7.14 0.41
C SER A 432 34.73 6.59 -0.73
N LEU A 433 34.23 7.46 -1.60
CA LEU A 433 33.48 7.09 -2.80
C LEU A 433 34.41 7.13 -4.00
N LYS A 434 34.55 6.00 -4.69
CA LYS A 434 35.30 5.90 -5.94
C LYS A 434 34.33 5.88 -7.10
N ALA A 435 34.44 6.85 -8.00
CA ALA A 435 33.57 6.99 -9.17
C ALA A 435 34.41 7.21 -10.43
N LEU A 436 33.89 6.80 -11.58
CA LEU A 436 34.55 7.05 -12.87
C LEU A 436 34.44 8.54 -13.22
N ASN A 437 35.48 9.12 -13.84
CA ASN A 437 35.54 10.55 -14.18
C ASN A 437 34.34 11.10 -14.98
N ASN A 438 33.64 10.25 -15.73
CA ASN A 438 32.47 10.62 -16.54
C ASN A 438 31.13 10.49 -15.82
N THR A 439 31.10 10.01 -14.57
CA THR A 439 29.86 9.87 -13.80
C THR A 439 29.36 11.22 -13.30
N SER A 440 28.04 11.36 -13.17
CA SER A 440 27.39 12.58 -12.67
C SER A 440 27.95 13.09 -11.33
N LEU A 441 28.41 12.23 -10.43
CA LEU A 441 29.10 12.63 -9.19
C LEU A 441 30.38 13.43 -9.44
N CYS A 442 31.14 13.05 -10.46
CA CYS A 442 32.40 13.68 -10.83
C CYS A 442 32.20 14.90 -11.74
N VAL A 443 31.18 14.88 -12.61
CA VAL A 443 30.93 15.98 -13.55
C VAL A 443 30.04 17.08 -12.96
N ASP A 444 29.10 16.74 -12.09
CA ASP A 444 28.17 17.67 -11.41
C ASP A 444 28.50 17.81 -9.91
N SER A 445 29.80 17.84 -9.54
CA SER A 445 30.22 17.90 -8.12
C SER A 445 29.69 19.13 -7.37
N GLU A 446 29.32 20.20 -8.07
CA GLU A 446 28.70 21.41 -7.50
C GLU A 446 27.25 21.17 -7.00
N MET A 447 26.62 20.08 -7.46
CA MET A 447 25.30 19.63 -7.03
C MET A 447 25.37 18.74 -5.78
N LEU A 448 26.58 18.45 -5.28
CA LEU A 448 26.80 17.63 -4.10
C LEU A 448 27.40 18.43 -2.95
N ASP A 449 26.75 18.40 -1.79
CA ASP A 449 27.34 18.83 -0.51
C ASP A 449 27.83 17.58 0.24
N LEU A 450 29.15 17.36 0.27
CA LEU A 450 29.77 16.20 0.90
C LEU A 450 30.19 16.52 2.33
N ARG A 451 29.71 15.75 3.31
CA ARG A 451 30.08 15.90 4.73
C ARG A 451 30.69 14.61 5.25
N ASN A 452 31.97 14.66 5.63
CA ASN A 452 32.75 13.49 6.04
C ASN A 452 32.81 12.37 4.97
N VAL A 453 32.64 12.74 3.70
CA VAL A 453 32.73 11.88 2.53
C VAL A 453 33.87 12.39 1.65
N THR A 454 34.76 11.49 1.23
CA THR A 454 35.84 11.78 0.27
C THR A 454 35.45 11.23 -1.09
N LEU A 455 35.25 12.08 -2.10
CA LEU A 455 35.00 11.65 -3.47
C LEU A 455 36.32 11.54 -4.24
N ILE A 456 36.55 10.39 -4.87
CA ILE A 456 37.74 10.07 -5.66
C ILE A 456 37.29 9.74 -7.09
N CYS A 457 37.46 10.71 -7.99
CA CYS A 457 37.22 10.53 -9.42
C CYS A 457 38.46 9.92 -10.09
N ARG A 458 38.31 8.79 -10.79
CA ARG A 458 39.42 8.10 -11.48
C ARG A 458 39.09 7.75 -12.92
#